data_AF-A0A1V6T3C0-F1
#
_entry.id   AF-A0A1V6T3C0-F1
#
_cell.length_a   1.000
_cell.length_b   1.000
_cell.length_c   1.000
_cell.angle_alpha   90.00
_cell.angle_beta   90.00
_cell.angle_gamma   90.00
#
_symmetry.space_group_name_H-M   'P 1'
#
loop_
_entity.id
_entity.type
_entity.pdbx_description
1 polymer ?
#
loop_
_entity_poly.entity_id
_entity_poly.type
_entity_poly.pdbx_seq_one_letter_code
_entity_poly.pdbx_strand_id
1 'polypeptide(L)'
;MFGWGPGLALPSTSSEPEKERKPPADPTPLDFPVYDLPNPVGESECSLHALFGLLASIKHPQDISLERFKPLNLAVEEDVDVKQMLPEDEVRSLPPLPWEDQPEIRPDGETPPRSLMSNGLPYPTKERFETLRNELMFDNDDTFREVARLPPREGRPRVRVTQSRKFWTGLERIAQYWDTSLDNYFDRPASPTPTPPSGGDPESNDDQMQTDDVATSESNKTESSSSAMDIDGPEAHPGSAGVDGDNAIPRPTVRMYTGRRIGSGMEMPDDVRDEAIRAFVEMAAWPFGCQVCVPTLPPRLTVQSLLFPVRQSFQAARSPRDRQVARNGILEGPVLIAQCRPETSFRAMGDEKGTGMGEVCDLFREVGGMLLAAQERAREGAVEIRPGEGKWWTTKPRFGGTPNDGILEDLVKGHGMGMHGMSLPETMLEESKPEPPVSVSEVESARKRHKFEHPFVTSLSRRPSAMRKLSSGEKWKILQPGPSLWDKRMRYQQIGRAPGSAYDDIYMVSSINHHISILHLRVHKRYLEILTFGESNFPADNADADHPWHVLKLQRSRWYDILDPNERVEGLKCIWTLFHYQLRTI
;
A
#
# COMPACT_ATOMS: atom_id res chain seq x y z
N MET A 1 2.18 -2.25 -30.98
CA MET A 1 3.59 -2.60 -30.73
C MET A 1 4.24 -1.45 -29.99
N PHE A 2 4.51 -1.60 -28.70
CA PHE A 2 5.32 -0.64 -27.94
C PHE A 2 6.45 -1.43 -27.28
N GLY A 3 7.67 -1.06 -27.64
CA GLY A 3 8.91 -1.69 -27.16
C GLY A 3 9.12 -1.37 -25.69
N TRP A 4 9.38 -2.42 -24.92
CA TRP A 4 9.80 -2.33 -23.54
C TRP A 4 11.32 -2.13 -23.52
N GLY A 5 11.78 -0.97 -23.08
CA GLY A 5 13.18 -0.80 -22.72
C GLY A 5 13.50 -1.66 -21.48
N PRO A 6 14.68 -2.31 -21.43
CA PRO A 6 15.05 -3.11 -20.28
C PRO A 6 15.42 -2.14 -19.14
N GLY A 7 14.52 -1.99 -18.17
CA GLY A 7 14.89 -1.42 -16.88
C GLY A 7 15.94 -2.33 -16.24
N LEU A 8 17.06 -1.72 -15.85
CA LEU A 8 18.13 -2.34 -15.06
C LEU A 8 17.51 -3.17 -13.93
N ALA A 9 17.69 -4.49 -14.00
CA ALA A 9 17.33 -5.39 -12.92
C ALA A 9 18.20 -5.02 -11.71
N LEU A 10 17.56 -4.59 -10.63
CA LEU A 10 18.19 -4.64 -9.31
C LEU A 10 18.66 -6.09 -9.08
N PRO A 11 19.84 -6.32 -8.48
CA PRO A 11 20.28 -7.67 -8.15
C PRO A 11 19.19 -8.34 -7.32
N SER A 12 18.79 -9.55 -7.72
CA SER A 12 17.81 -10.34 -6.99
C SER A 12 18.37 -10.61 -5.60
N THR A 13 17.77 -10.01 -4.59
CA THR A 13 17.93 -10.38 -3.17
C THR A 13 17.23 -11.72 -2.90
N SER A 14 17.32 -12.66 -3.83
CA SER A 14 16.73 -13.99 -3.70
C SER A 14 17.68 -14.83 -2.86
N SER A 15 17.27 -15.20 -1.66
CA SER A 15 18.03 -16.15 -0.84
C SER A 15 17.90 -17.55 -1.44
N GLU A 16 19.02 -18.14 -1.83
CA GLU A 16 19.06 -19.56 -2.18
C GLU A 16 18.78 -20.38 -0.91
N PRO A 17 17.73 -21.24 -0.90
CA PRO A 17 17.33 -21.95 0.31
C PRO A 17 18.39 -22.96 0.78
N GLU A 18 19.23 -23.43 -0.13
CA GLU A 18 20.31 -24.40 0.14
C GLU A 18 21.55 -23.75 0.78
N LYS A 19 21.63 -22.41 0.78
CA LYS A 19 22.81 -21.70 1.29
C LYS A 19 22.79 -21.64 2.81
N GLU A 20 23.87 -22.12 3.42
CA GLU A 20 24.08 -22.05 4.87
C GLU A 20 24.26 -20.61 5.35
N ARG A 21 23.54 -20.24 6.42
CA ARG A 21 23.59 -18.91 7.04
C ARG A 21 23.30 -18.99 8.53
N LYS A 22 23.42 -17.85 9.21
CA LYS A 22 22.94 -17.72 10.59
C LYS A 22 21.41 -17.83 10.62
N PRO A 23 20.84 -18.46 11.66
CA PRO A 23 19.39 -18.58 11.78
C PRO A 23 18.74 -17.20 11.82
N PRO A 24 17.63 -16.99 11.08
CA PRO A 24 16.80 -15.82 11.27
C PRO A 24 16.11 -15.87 12.64
N ALA A 25 15.47 -14.78 13.04
CA ALA A 25 14.60 -14.76 14.19
C ALA A 25 13.50 -15.84 14.09
N ASP A 26 12.96 -16.22 15.25
CA ASP A 26 11.93 -17.25 15.33
C ASP A 26 10.70 -16.88 14.47
N PRO A 27 10.00 -17.88 13.89
CA PRO A 27 8.79 -17.64 13.11
C PRO A 27 7.79 -16.78 13.89
N THR A 28 7.26 -15.75 13.25
CA THR A 28 6.20 -14.93 13.84
C THR A 28 4.90 -15.74 13.89
N PRO A 29 4.26 -15.90 15.06
CA PRO A 29 2.98 -16.57 15.15
C PRO A 29 1.91 -15.77 14.40
N LEU A 30 0.98 -16.46 13.74
CA LEU A 30 -0.14 -15.81 13.08
C LEU A 30 -1.18 -15.38 14.12
N ASP A 31 -1.49 -14.09 14.12
CA ASP A 31 -2.59 -13.50 14.88
C ASP A 31 -3.51 -12.74 13.93
N PHE A 32 -4.82 -12.85 14.17
CA PHE A 32 -5.88 -12.19 13.43
C PHE A 32 -6.77 -11.41 14.40
N PRO A 33 -7.29 -10.24 14.00
CA PRO A 33 -8.21 -9.48 14.84
C PRO A 33 -9.54 -10.22 14.96
N VAL A 34 -10.15 -10.15 16.14
CA VAL A 34 -11.53 -10.56 16.40
C VAL A 34 -12.29 -9.30 16.76
N TYR A 35 -13.46 -9.07 16.16
CA TYR A 35 -14.24 -7.86 16.43
C TYR A 35 -15.48 -8.21 17.27
N ASP A 36 -15.51 -7.76 18.53
CA ASP A 36 -16.69 -7.85 19.38
C ASP A 36 -17.25 -6.43 19.62
N LEU A 37 -18.35 -6.10 18.94
CA LEU A 37 -19.00 -4.80 19.03
C LEU A 37 -20.37 -4.91 19.71
N PRO A 38 -20.78 -3.92 20.51
CA PRO A 38 -22.15 -3.82 20.98
C PRO A 38 -23.10 -3.63 19.79
N ASN A 39 -24.32 -4.15 19.95
CA ASN A 39 -25.37 -3.99 18.94
C ASN A 39 -25.60 -2.51 18.58
N PRO A 40 -25.88 -2.20 17.30
CA PRO A 40 -26.16 -0.85 16.86
C PRO A 40 -27.37 -0.26 17.62
N VAL A 41 -27.32 1.04 17.87
CA VAL A 41 -28.34 1.79 18.61
C VAL A 41 -29.36 2.38 17.64
N GLY A 42 -30.64 2.40 18.02
CA GLY A 42 -31.75 2.94 17.22
C GLY A 42 -31.88 4.48 17.22
N GLU A 43 -30.97 5.22 17.87
CA GLU A 43 -30.97 6.68 17.92
C GLU A 43 -29.81 7.24 17.08
N SER A 44 -30.13 7.89 15.97
CA SER A 44 -29.27 7.85 14.78
C SER A 44 -28.56 9.14 14.39
N GLU A 45 -29.28 10.26 14.35
CA GLU A 45 -28.75 11.48 13.75
C GLU A 45 -27.97 12.30 14.78
N CYS A 46 -28.51 12.47 15.99
CA CYS A 46 -27.84 13.17 17.09
C CYS A 46 -26.50 12.52 17.47
N SER A 47 -26.43 11.19 17.44
CA SER A 47 -25.19 10.44 17.66
C SER A 47 -24.17 10.74 16.56
N LEU A 48 -24.56 10.67 15.29
CA LEU A 48 -23.67 11.02 14.17
C LEU A 48 -23.17 12.47 14.22
N HIS A 49 -23.99 13.44 14.62
CA HIS A 49 -23.53 14.81 14.82
C HIS A 49 -22.46 14.94 15.93
N ALA A 50 -22.50 14.08 16.95
CA ALA A 50 -21.51 14.07 18.02
C ALA A 50 -20.15 13.51 17.56
N LEU A 51 -20.10 12.72 16.48
CA LEU A 51 -18.88 12.09 15.96
C LEU A 51 -17.78 13.11 15.66
N PHE A 52 -18.13 14.26 15.09
CA PHE A 52 -17.16 15.33 14.82
C PHE A 52 -16.45 15.79 16.10
N GLY A 53 -17.22 16.07 17.16
CA GLY A 53 -16.67 16.49 18.46
C GLY A 53 -15.81 15.40 19.11
N LEU A 54 -16.20 14.14 18.96
CA LEU A 54 -15.45 12.99 19.47
C LEU A 54 -14.12 12.82 18.73
N LEU A 55 -14.12 12.84 17.40
CA LEU A 55 -12.90 12.77 16.60
C LEU A 55 -11.98 13.97 16.85
N ALA A 56 -12.53 15.17 17.00
CA ALA A 56 -11.76 16.38 17.35
C ALA A 56 -11.08 16.27 18.73
N SER A 57 -11.65 15.47 19.63
CA SER A 57 -11.14 15.32 21.00
C SER A 57 -9.97 14.34 21.12
N ILE A 58 -9.71 13.52 20.09
CA ILE A 58 -8.62 12.53 20.08
C ILE A 58 -7.28 13.28 19.95
N LYS A 59 -6.44 13.19 20.99
CA LYS A 59 -5.10 13.80 21.02
C LYS A 59 -4.00 12.76 21.18
N HIS A 60 -4.31 11.64 21.83
CA HIS A 60 -3.40 10.56 22.12
C HIS A 60 -3.97 9.22 21.61
N PRO A 61 -3.13 8.23 21.29
CA PRO A 61 -3.61 6.89 20.89
C PRO A 61 -4.52 6.23 21.93
N GLN A 62 -4.31 6.52 23.22
CA GLN A 62 -5.12 6.01 24.34
C GLN A 62 -6.54 6.58 24.36
N ASP A 63 -6.80 7.69 23.65
CA ASP A 63 -8.13 8.26 23.55
C ASP A 63 -9.03 7.42 22.64
N ILE A 64 -8.47 6.58 21.78
CA ILE A 64 -9.25 5.68 20.92
C ILE A 64 -9.93 4.65 21.83
N SER A 65 -11.25 4.61 21.84
CA SER A 65 -11.97 3.58 22.58
C SER A 65 -13.26 3.26 21.86
N LEU A 66 -13.74 2.04 22.05
CA LEU A 66 -15.00 1.59 21.44
C LEU A 66 -16.15 2.57 21.72
N GLU A 67 -16.19 3.16 22.92
CA GLU A 67 -17.21 4.12 23.32
C GLU A 67 -17.24 5.38 22.48
N ARG A 68 -16.08 5.92 22.11
CA ARG A 68 -15.99 7.15 21.30
C ARG A 68 -16.44 6.95 19.86
N PHE A 69 -16.50 5.71 19.42
CA PHE A 69 -16.91 5.36 18.07
C PHE A 69 -18.27 4.64 18.03
N LYS A 70 -18.93 4.40 19.17
CA LYS A 70 -20.35 4.01 19.22
C LYS A 70 -21.23 4.85 18.28
N PRO A 71 -21.00 6.18 18.11
CA PRO A 71 -21.81 6.97 17.18
C PRO A 71 -21.64 6.66 15.69
N LEU A 72 -20.59 5.92 15.28
CA LEU A 72 -20.50 5.38 13.91
C LEU A 72 -21.58 4.32 13.65
N ASN A 73 -22.16 3.77 14.73
CA ASN A 73 -23.26 2.81 14.68
C ASN A 73 -22.96 1.63 13.75
N LEU A 74 -21.80 1.02 13.98
CA LEU A 74 -21.22 -0.02 13.16
C LEU A 74 -21.73 -1.40 13.60
N ALA A 75 -22.24 -2.17 12.66
CA ALA A 75 -22.54 -3.59 12.80
C ALA A 75 -21.55 -4.40 11.96
N VAL A 76 -20.93 -5.42 12.56
CA VAL A 76 -19.93 -6.26 11.89
C VAL A 76 -20.47 -7.67 11.74
N GLU A 77 -20.41 -8.22 10.52
CA GLU A 77 -20.67 -9.62 10.21
C GLU A 77 -19.37 -10.25 9.69
N GLU A 78 -18.89 -11.29 10.38
CA GLU A 78 -17.68 -12.02 10.00
C GLU A 78 -18.02 -13.31 9.23
N ASP A 79 -17.04 -13.86 8.52
CA ASP A 79 -17.13 -15.11 7.74
C ASP A 79 -18.27 -15.17 6.71
N VAL A 80 -18.60 -14.02 6.11
CA VAL A 80 -19.62 -13.91 5.06
C VAL A 80 -19.04 -14.35 3.70
N ASP A 81 -19.78 -15.19 2.96
CA ASP A 81 -19.41 -15.53 1.57
C ASP A 81 -19.53 -14.28 0.69
N VAL A 82 -18.54 -14.03 -0.17
CA VAL A 82 -18.54 -12.89 -1.09
C VAL A 82 -19.77 -12.88 -2.00
N LYS A 83 -20.36 -14.03 -2.31
CA LYS A 83 -21.63 -14.10 -3.07
C LYS A 83 -22.81 -13.49 -2.31
N GLN A 84 -22.82 -13.59 -0.97
CA GLN A 84 -23.86 -13.02 -0.10
C GLN A 84 -23.64 -11.53 0.17
N MET A 85 -22.44 -11.01 -0.08
CA MET A 85 -22.16 -9.57 -0.01
C MET A 85 -22.78 -8.80 -1.18
N LEU A 86 -23.16 -9.49 -2.25
CA LEU A 86 -23.76 -8.87 -3.44
C LEU A 86 -25.30 -8.89 -3.37
N PRO A 87 -25.99 -7.81 -3.75
CA PRO A 87 -27.45 -7.78 -3.83
C PRO A 87 -28.02 -8.87 -4.77
N GLU A 88 -28.85 -9.78 -4.23
CA GLU A 88 -29.33 -10.97 -4.96
C GLU A 88 -30.05 -10.64 -6.28
N ASP A 89 -30.86 -9.58 -6.29
CA ASP A 89 -31.66 -9.17 -7.45
C ASP A 89 -30.78 -8.81 -8.66
N GLU A 90 -29.61 -8.25 -8.40
CA GLU A 90 -28.70 -7.80 -9.44
C GLU A 90 -27.76 -8.91 -9.92
N VAL A 91 -27.41 -9.84 -9.03
CA VAL A 91 -26.58 -11.01 -9.37
C VAL A 91 -27.29 -11.90 -10.39
N ARG A 92 -28.62 -12.02 -10.34
CA ARG A 92 -29.42 -12.81 -11.31
C ARG A 92 -29.34 -12.28 -12.73
N SER A 93 -29.03 -10.99 -12.91
CA SER A 93 -28.91 -10.35 -14.22
C SER A 93 -27.53 -10.50 -14.85
N LEU A 94 -26.53 -10.97 -14.08
CA LEU A 94 -25.15 -11.07 -14.53
C LEU A 94 -24.93 -12.25 -15.50
N PRO A 95 -23.96 -12.13 -16.43
CA PRO A 95 -23.47 -13.30 -17.15
C PRO A 95 -22.86 -14.32 -16.17
N PRO A 96 -22.89 -15.62 -16.50
CA PRO A 96 -22.33 -16.66 -15.63
C PRO A 96 -20.83 -16.44 -15.44
N LEU A 97 -20.34 -16.77 -14.23
CA LEU A 97 -18.92 -16.68 -13.91
C LEU A 97 -18.12 -17.73 -14.70
N PRO A 98 -16.81 -17.54 -14.92
CA PRO A 98 -15.98 -18.46 -15.71
C PRO A 98 -15.98 -19.93 -15.26
N TRP A 99 -16.24 -20.17 -13.98
CA TRP A 99 -16.25 -21.49 -13.35
C TRP A 99 -17.66 -22.03 -13.11
N GLU A 100 -18.70 -21.31 -13.53
CA GLU A 100 -20.07 -21.79 -13.50
C GLU A 100 -20.40 -22.47 -14.84
N ASP A 101 -21.25 -23.49 -14.79
CA ASP A 101 -21.65 -24.23 -15.98
C ASP A 101 -22.46 -23.32 -16.90
N GLN A 102 -22.00 -23.15 -18.14
CA GLN A 102 -22.77 -22.42 -19.14
C GLN A 102 -23.95 -23.30 -19.58
N PRO A 103 -25.18 -22.78 -19.63
CA PRO A 103 -26.26 -23.52 -20.30
C PRO A 103 -25.83 -23.78 -21.74
N GLU A 104 -25.92 -25.05 -22.12
CA GLU A 104 -25.42 -25.60 -23.36
C GLU A 104 -25.83 -24.77 -24.59
N ILE A 105 -24.93 -24.79 -25.57
CA ILE A 105 -25.10 -24.30 -26.94
C ILE A 105 -26.56 -24.44 -27.38
N ARG A 106 -27.21 -23.32 -27.73
CA ARG A 106 -28.51 -23.37 -28.40
C ARG A 106 -28.37 -24.30 -29.62
N PRO A 107 -29.35 -25.17 -29.92
CA PRO A 107 -29.26 -26.18 -30.98
C PRO A 107 -28.93 -25.63 -32.39
N ASP A 108 -28.93 -24.30 -32.55
CA ASP A 108 -28.74 -23.59 -33.82
C ASP A 108 -27.26 -23.26 -34.14
N GLY A 109 -26.29 -23.63 -33.30
CA GLY A 109 -24.86 -23.43 -33.57
C GLY A 109 -24.38 -21.96 -33.52
N GLU A 110 -25.27 -21.02 -33.21
CA GLU A 110 -24.92 -19.62 -33.00
C GLU A 110 -24.40 -19.40 -31.57
N THR A 111 -23.16 -18.91 -31.47
CA THR A 111 -22.57 -18.53 -30.18
C THR A 111 -23.39 -17.36 -29.62
N PRO A 112 -23.90 -17.43 -28.37
CA PRO A 112 -24.66 -16.32 -27.80
C PRO A 112 -23.81 -15.04 -27.81
N PRO A 113 -24.42 -13.86 -28.07
CA PRO A 113 -23.70 -12.59 -28.07
C PRO A 113 -23.02 -12.38 -26.72
N ARG A 114 -21.73 -11.99 -26.75
CA ARG A 114 -20.97 -11.77 -25.53
C ARG A 114 -21.58 -10.61 -24.74
N SER A 115 -21.94 -10.88 -23.48
CA SER A 115 -22.36 -9.83 -22.56
C SER A 115 -21.28 -8.75 -22.43
N LEU A 116 -21.73 -7.50 -22.34
CA LEU A 116 -20.86 -6.33 -22.26
C LEU A 116 -20.88 -5.76 -20.84
N MET A 117 -19.72 -5.31 -20.39
CA MET A 117 -19.53 -4.53 -19.18
C MET A 117 -20.00 -3.07 -19.38
N SER A 118 -20.09 -2.29 -18.31
CA SER A 118 -20.48 -0.87 -18.29
C SER A 118 -19.68 0.04 -19.25
N ASN A 119 -18.46 -0.34 -19.61
CA ASN A 119 -17.63 0.40 -20.58
C ASN A 119 -17.87 -0.01 -22.05
N GLY A 120 -18.75 -0.98 -22.29
CA GLY A 120 -19.03 -1.56 -23.59
C GLY A 120 -18.00 -2.59 -24.06
N LEU A 121 -17.02 -2.96 -23.23
CA LEU A 121 -16.11 -4.07 -23.51
C LEU A 121 -16.76 -5.40 -23.12
N PRO A 122 -16.46 -6.50 -23.82
CA PRO A 122 -16.95 -7.81 -23.43
C PRO A 122 -16.36 -8.24 -22.08
N TYR A 123 -17.14 -9.00 -21.32
CA TYR A 123 -16.64 -9.68 -20.13
C TYR A 123 -15.43 -10.59 -20.46
N PRO A 124 -14.51 -10.81 -19.49
CA PRO A 124 -13.37 -11.71 -19.68
C PRO A 124 -13.80 -13.13 -20.09
N THR A 125 -13.02 -13.78 -20.96
CA THR A 125 -13.28 -15.15 -21.39
C THR A 125 -12.90 -16.18 -20.30
N LYS A 126 -13.52 -17.36 -20.35
CA LYS A 126 -13.19 -18.49 -19.47
C LYS A 126 -11.72 -18.87 -19.54
N GLU A 127 -11.16 -18.93 -20.74
CA GLU A 127 -9.73 -19.23 -20.99
C GLU A 127 -8.77 -18.28 -20.25
N ARG A 128 -9.13 -16.98 -20.14
CA ARG A 128 -8.31 -16.01 -19.39
C ARG A 128 -8.28 -16.34 -17.90
N PHE A 129 -9.43 -16.66 -17.33
CA PHE A 129 -9.52 -17.08 -15.93
C PHE A 129 -8.77 -18.40 -15.70
N GLU A 130 -8.95 -19.39 -16.57
CA GLU A 130 -8.29 -20.69 -16.45
C GLU A 130 -6.77 -20.58 -16.55
N THR A 131 -6.25 -19.70 -17.41
CA THR A 131 -4.81 -19.44 -17.49
C THR A 131 -4.28 -18.93 -16.15
N LEU A 132 -4.95 -17.94 -15.54
CA LEU A 132 -4.55 -17.43 -14.23
C LEU A 132 -4.70 -18.48 -13.14
N ARG A 133 -5.82 -19.20 -13.10
CA ARG A 133 -6.05 -20.30 -12.14
C ARG A 133 -4.93 -21.34 -12.21
N ASN A 134 -4.58 -21.79 -13.42
CA ASN A 134 -3.54 -22.80 -13.61
C ASN A 134 -2.16 -22.28 -13.15
N GLU A 135 -1.82 -21.02 -13.48
CA GLU A 135 -0.57 -20.42 -13.02
C GLU A 135 -0.52 -20.22 -11.49
N LEU A 136 -1.65 -19.94 -10.83
CA LEU A 136 -1.72 -19.78 -9.38
C LEU A 136 -1.65 -21.11 -8.62
N MET A 137 -1.98 -22.23 -9.27
CA MET A 137 -1.90 -23.58 -8.71
C MET A 137 -0.51 -24.21 -8.79
N PHE A 138 0.49 -23.52 -9.37
CA PHE A 138 1.86 -24.04 -9.41
C PHE A 138 2.46 -24.20 -8.01
N ASP A 139 3.39 -25.13 -7.88
CA ASP A 139 4.16 -25.33 -6.65
C ASP A 139 4.95 -24.07 -6.29
N ASN A 140 4.94 -23.71 -5.01
CA ASN A 140 5.56 -22.48 -4.54
C ASN A 140 7.07 -22.51 -4.78
N ASP A 141 7.77 -23.59 -4.44
CA ASP A 141 9.24 -23.65 -4.59
C ASP A 141 9.68 -23.60 -6.05
N ASP A 142 9.04 -24.40 -6.91
CA ASP A 142 9.37 -24.43 -8.34
C ASP A 142 9.16 -23.05 -8.99
N THR A 143 8.10 -22.35 -8.58
CA THR A 143 7.77 -21.03 -9.12
C THR A 143 8.66 -19.93 -8.55
N PHE A 144 9.00 -19.99 -7.26
CA PHE A 144 9.96 -19.07 -6.64
C PHE A 144 11.33 -19.18 -7.31
N ARG A 145 11.78 -20.39 -7.63
CA ARG A 145 13.01 -20.60 -8.42
C ARG A 145 12.92 -19.98 -9.81
N GLU A 146 11.79 -20.10 -10.50
CA GLU A 146 11.57 -19.47 -11.81
C GLU A 146 11.72 -17.94 -11.75
N VAL A 147 11.00 -17.29 -10.83
CA VAL A 147 11.00 -15.82 -10.74
C VAL A 147 12.33 -15.28 -10.21
N ALA A 148 12.98 -16.00 -9.30
CA ALA A 148 14.33 -15.72 -8.82
C ALA A 148 15.44 -16.06 -9.83
N ARG A 149 15.09 -16.68 -10.97
CA ARG A 149 16.02 -17.15 -12.01
C ARG A 149 17.05 -18.16 -11.51
N LEU A 150 16.67 -18.95 -10.51
CA LEU A 150 17.45 -20.08 -9.98
C LEU A 150 17.25 -21.33 -10.85
N PRO A 151 18.20 -22.29 -10.85
CA PRO A 151 18.02 -23.56 -11.54
C PRO A 151 16.83 -24.34 -10.93
N PRO A 152 16.05 -25.05 -11.77
CA PRO A 152 14.99 -25.94 -11.28
C PRO A 152 15.58 -27.05 -10.42
N ARG A 153 14.78 -27.63 -9.52
CA ARG A 153 15.21 -28.79 -8.74
C ARG A 153 15.55 -29.97 -9.65
N GLU A 154 16.49 -30.79 -9.18
CA GLU A 154 16.87 -32.02 -9.89
C GLU A 154 15.64 -32.89 -10.17
N GLY A 155 15.43 -33.23 -11.44
CA GLY A 155 14.30 -34.05 -11.89
C GLY A 155 12.96 -33.32 -12.10
N ARG A 156 12.85 -32.02 -11.80
CA ARG A 156 11.61 -31.25 -12.05
C ARG A 156 11.70 -30.39 -13.32
N PRO A 157 10.62 -30.30 -14.12
CA PRO A 157 10.59 -29.41 -15.27
C PRO A 157 10.56 -27.94 -14.82
N ARG A 158 11.13 -27.06 -15.64
CA ARG A 158 11.06 -25.61 -15.40
C ARG A 158 9.62 -25.12 -15.61
N VAL A 159 8.99 -24.67 -14.54
CA VAL A 159 7.72 -23.93 -14.58
C VAL A 159 7.94 -22.60 -15.32
N ARG A 160 6.93 -22.11 -16.05
CA ARG A 160 6.98 -20.81 -16.71
C ARG A 160 5.74 -20.02 -16.34
N VAL A 161 5.96 -18.84 -15.77
CA VAL A 161 4.89 -17.91 -15.41
C VAL A 161 4.84 -16.77 -16.43
N THR A 162 3.65 -16.48 -16.96
CA THR A 162 3.47 -15.41 -17.94
C THR A 162 2.68 -14.24 -17.37
N GLN A 163 1.44 -14.47 -16.95
CA GLN A 163 0.53 -13.40 -16.53
C GLN A 163 0.71 -13.03 -15.05
N SER A 164 1.04 -14.02 -14.22
CA SER A 164 1.13 -13.87 -12.77
C SER A 164 2.54 -13.56 -12.24
N ARG A 165 3.49 -13.23 -13.12
CA ARG A 165 4.91 -13.08 -12.75
C ARG A 165 5.16 -12.02 -11.67
N LYS A 166 4.45 -10.88 -11.74
CA LYS A 166 4.56 -9.81 -10.73
C LYS A 166 4.11 -10.31 -9.35
N PHE A 167 3.01 -11.05 -9.31
CA PHE A 167 2.48 -11.63 -8.08
C PHE A 167 3.45 -12.65 -7.50
N TRP A 168 3.94 -13.60 -8.30
CA TRP A 168 4.91 -14.60 -7.85
C TRP A 168 6.22 -14.00 -7.37
N THR A 169 6.67 -12.89 -7.97
CA THR A 169 7.84 -12.14 -7.49
C THR A 169 7.58 -11.51 -6.11
N GLY A 170 6.39 -10.93 -5.90
CA GLY A 170 6.00 -10.41 -4.58
C GLY A 170 5.80 -11.51 -3.54
N LEU A 171 5.22 -12.65 -3.94
CA LEU A 171 5.00 -13.79 -3.08
C LEU A 171 6.30 -14.44 -2.63
N GLU A 172 7.29 -14.55 -3.53
CA GLU A 172 8.63 -15.02 -3.18
C GLU A 172 9.25 -14.16 -2.08
N ARG A 173 9.11 -12.83 -2.19
CA ARG A 173 9.58 -11.89 -1.16
C ARG A 173 8.84 -12.05 0.16
N ILE A 174 7.51 -12.23 0.15
CA ILE A 174 6.74 -12.53 1.39
C ILE A 174 7.23 -13.85 2.01
N ALA A 175 7.48 -14.87 1.19
CA ALA A 175 7.92 -16.17 1.64
C ALA A 175 9.29 -16.12 2.36
N GLN A 176 10.15 -15.15 2.03
CA GLN A 176 11.40 -14.91 2.76
C GLN A 176 11.20 -14.47 4.23
N TYR A 177 9.98 -14.19 4.68
CA TYR A 177 9.70 -13.84 6.09
C TYR A 177 8.70 -14.81 6.76
N TRP A 178 7.82 -15.43 5.98
CA TRP A 178 6.71 -16.25 6.50
C TRP A 178 6.80 -17.75 6.19
N ASP A 179 7.48 -18.16 5.12
CA ASP A 179 7.48 -19.56 4.67
C ASP A 179 8.47 -20.40 5.50
N THR A 180 7.93 -21.26 6.36
CA THR A 180 8.71 -22.16 7.23
C THR A 180 8.92 -23.55 6.63
N SER A 181 8.41 -23.83 5.42
CA SER A 181 8.37 -25.19 4.85
C SER A 181 9.74 -25.82 4.59
N LEU A 182 10.79 -25.01 4.42
CA LEU A 182 12.16 -25.47 4.14
C LEU A 182 13.14 -25.12 5.26
N ASP A 183 12.65 -24.78 6.45
CA ASP A 183 13.49 -24.38 7.58
C ASP A 183 14.20 -25.59 8.19
N ASN A 184 15.53 -25.61 8.11
CA ASN A 184 16.36 -26.60 8.74
C ASN A 184 17.40 -25.93 9.64
N TYR A 185 17.38 -26.27 10.93
CA TYR A 185 18.32 -25.78 11.95
C TYR A 185 19.28 -26.90 12.33
N PHE A 186 20.59 -26.61 12.35
CA PHE A 186 21.61 -27.59 12.74
C PHE A 186 22.79 -26.90 13.43
N ASP A 187 23.47 -27.62 14.31
CA ASP A 187 24.63 -27.12 15.02
C ASP A 187 25.92 -27.62 14.37
N ARG A 188 26.86 -26.72 14.09
CA ARG A 188 28.20 -27.06 13.61
C ARG A 188 29.24 -26.69 14.68
N PRO A 189 30.22 -27.56 14.98
CA PRO A 189 31.36 -27.17 15.81
C PRO A 189 32.10 -26.02 15.12
N ALA A 190 32.42 -24.94 15.83
CA ALA A 190 33.14 -23.80 15.25
C ALA A 190 34.41 -24.30 14.54
N SER A 191 34.43 -24.16 13.21
CA SER A 191 35.65 -24.41 12.44
C SER A 191 36.70 -23.38 12.84
N PRO A 192 37.95 -23.78 13.11
CA PRO A 192 38.98 -22.85 13.53
C PRO A 192 39.32 -21.84 12.42
N THR A 193 39.64 -20.62 12.86
CA THR A 193 40.21 -19.52 12.08
C THR A 193 41.37 -20.01 11.20
N PRO A 194 41.50 -19.58 9.93
CA PRO A 194 42.65 -19.94 9.12
C PRO A 194 43.93 -19.45 9.80
N THR A 195 44.82 -20.39 10.12
CA THR A 195 46.15 -20.14 10.67
C THR A 195 46.95 -19.28 9.67
N PRO A 196 47.69 -18.24 10.12
CA PRO A 196 48.55 -17.49 9.22
C PRO A 196 49.67 -18.41 8.69
N PRO A 197 50.05 -18.34 7.41
CA PRO A 197 51.15 -19.14 6.88
C PRO A 197 52.48 -18.68 7.49
N SER A 198 53.10 -19.54 8.29
CA SER A 198 54.50 -19.39 8.68
C SER A 198 55.40 -19.72 7.47
N GLY A 199 55.92 -18.66 6.85
CA GLY A 199 57.31 -18.52 6.38
C GLY A 199 57.88 -19.56 5.41
N GLY A 200 57.94 -19.16 4.13
CA GLY A 200 58.78 -19.79 3.10
C GLY A 200 58.52 -19.23 1.69
N ASP A 201 58.94 -17.99 1.44
CA ASP A 201 58.93 -17.27 0.15
C ASP A 201 60.01 -17.75 -0.85
N PRO A 202 60.06 -17.31 -2.14
CA PRO A 202 59.05 -16.59 -2.97
C PRO A 202 58.89 -17.17 -4.40
N GLU A 203 57.85 -16.77 -5.14
CA GLU A 203 57.97 -16.00 -6.41
C GLU A 203 56.64 -15.79 -7.16
N SER A 204 56.50 -14.54 -7.64
CA SER A 204 55.71 -14.02 -8.77
C SER A 204 54.31 -13.40 -8.52
N ASN A 205 54.35 -12.06 -8.60
CA ASN A 205 53.45 -11.13 -9.30
C ASN A 205 52.13 -10.63 -8.67
N ASP A 206 52.28 -9.41 -8.14
CA ASP A 206 51.63 -8.14 -8.55
C ASP A 206 50.22 -7.73 -8.10
N ASP A 207 50.25 -6.49 -7.61
CA ASP A 207 49.26 -5.41 -7.61
C ASP A 207 48.09 -5.43 -6.63
N GLN A 208 48.38 -4.85 -5.45
CA GLN A 208 47.42 -4.30 -4.51
C GLN A 208 47.47 -2.76 -4.57
N MET A 209 46.33 -2.13 -4.85
CA MET A 209 46.10 -0.70 -4.61
C MET A 209 45.45 -0.49 -3.24
N GLN A 210 46.02 0.49 -2.54
CA GLN A 210 45.73 0.99 -1.20
C GLN A 210 44.30 1.50 -1.00
N THR A 211 43.84 1.47 0.26
CA THR A 211 43.37 2.70 0.93
C THR A 211 43.73 2.65 2.41
N ASP A 212 44.47 3.66 2.85
CA ASP A 212 44.70 4.06 4.22
C ASP A 212 43.41 4.56 4.89
N ASP A 213 43.24 4.33 6.19
CA ASP A 213 43.26 5.45 7.14
C ASP A 213 43.37 4.96 8.60
N VAL A 214 44.31 5.57 9.31
CA VAL A 214 44.77 5.24 10.66
C VAL A 214 44.08 6.11 11.70
N ALA A 215 43.89 5.47 12.86
CA ALA A 215 43.49 5.96 14.17
C ALA A 215 44.11 7.30 14.61
N THR A 216 43.52 7.91 15.66
CA THR A 216 44.24 8.12 16.95
C THR A 216 43.39 8.77 18.03
N SER A 217 43.52 8.24 19.25
CA SER A 217 43.66 8.94 20.53
C SER A 217 43.44 7.91 21.64
N GLU A 218 44.13 7.89 22.76
CA GLU A 218 45.44 8.38 23.20
C GLU A 218 45.62 7.71 24.58
N SER A 219 46.82 7.23 24.88
CA SER A 219 47.16 6.60 26.15
C SER A 219 47.40 7.63 27.26
N ASN A 220 46.96 7.34 28.49
CA ASN A 220 47.62 7.86 29.71
C ASN A 220 47.55 6.89 30.89
N LYS A 221 48.59 6.05 30.99
CA LYS A 221 49.57 5.91 32.09
C LYS A 221 49.20 6.17 33.58
N THR A 222 49.61 5.17 34.39
CA THR A 222 50.30 5.20 35.72
C THR A 222 49.53 5.17 37.06
N GLU A 223 49.54 3.97 37.66
CA GLU A 223 50.11 3.55 38.98
C GLU A 223 49.55 3.92 40.38
N SER A 224 49.52 2.83 41.19
CA SER A 224 49.60 2.68 42.66
C SER A 224 48.29 2.89 43.46
N SER A 225 47.90 2.12 44.49
CA SER A 225 48.59 1.21 45.42
C SER A 225 47.60 0.39 46.29
N SER A 226 48.07 -0.77 46.81
CA SER A 226 47.64 -1.51 48.04
C SER A 226 46.21 -2.09 48.11
N SER A 227 45.92 -3.32 48.53
CA SER A 227 46.43 -4.14 49.64
C SER A 227 45.90 -5.58 49.48
N ALA A 228 46.76 -6.61 49.49
CA ALA A 228 47.04 -7.55 50.61
C ALA A 228 45.86 -8.48 51.00
N MET A 229 46.06 -9.80 50.82
CA MET A 229 46.25 -10.78 51.91
C MET A 229 46.49 -12.19 51.31
N ASP A 230 47.69 -12.71 51.57
CA ASP A 230 48.12 -14.10 51.42
C ASP A 230 47.58 -14.98 52.56
N ILE A 231 47.36 -16.27 52.29
CA ILE A 231 47.61 -17.36 53.26
C ILE A 231 48.30 -18.52 52.51
N ASP A 232 49.42 -18.96 53.10
CA ASP A 232 50.43 -19.90 52.63
C ASP A 232 50.00 -21.39 52.45
N GLY A 233 50.86 -22.12 51.73
CA GLY A 233 50.82 -23.53 51.31
C GLY A 233 50.95 -24.61 52.43
N PRO A 234 51.42 -25.85 52.14
CA PRO A 234 52.64 -26.13 51.35
C PRO A 234 52.58 -27.30 50.33
N GLU A 235 53.67 -27.40 49.56
CA GLU A 235 54.01 -28.39 48.54
C GLU A 235 54.36 -29.79 49.09
N ALA A 236 54.15 -30.85 48.28
CA ALA A 236 55.13 -31.91 47.97
C ALA A 236 54.59 -32.93 46.93
N HIS A 237 55.36 -33.17 45.85
CA HIS A 237 55.22 -34.27 44.87
C HIS A 237 55.62 -35.65 45.48
N PRO A 238 55.63 -36.82 44.78
CA PRO A 238 55.25 -37.17 43.39
C PRO A 238 54.43 -38.49 43.23
N GLY A 239 53.85 -38.69 42.03
CA GLY A 239 53.78 -40.00 41.35
C GLY A 239 52.64 -40.96 41.72
N SER A 240 51.70 -41.16 40.79
CA SER A 240 51.19 -42.49 40.40
C SER A 240 50.11 -42.34 39.34
N ALA A 241 50.25 -43.12 38.27
CA ALA A 241 49.38 -43.16 37.10
C ALA A 241 47.96 -43.70 37.41
N GLY A 242 47.02 -43.30 36.54
CA GLY A 242 45.80 -44.03 36.23
C GLY A 242 44.51 -43.36 36.68
N VAL A 243 43.81 -42.69 35.75
CA VAL A 243 42.52 -43.10 35.16
C VAL A 243 42.16 -42.04 34.12
N ASP A 244 42.12 -42.43 32.85
CA ASP A 244 41.62 -41.61 31.74
C ASP A 244 40.15 -41.23 31.99
N GLY A 245 39.93 -39.97 32.34
CA GLY A 245 38.63 -39.32 32.35
C GLY A 245 38.59 -38.28 31.24
N ASP A 246 37.87 -38.60 30.18
CA ASP A 246 37.49 -37.70 29.09
C ASP A 246 36.98 -36.36 29.64
N ASN A 247 37.78 -35.31 29.50
CA ASN A 247 37.33 -33.92 29.69
C ASN A 247 37.66 -33.14 28.42
N ALA A 248 36.91 -33.46 27.35
CA ALA A 248 36.85 -32.63 26.17
C ALA A 248 36.21 -31.28 26.55
N ILE A 249 37.01 -30.21 26.46
CA ILE A 249 36.54 -28.82 26.48
C ILE A 249 35.42 -28.71 25.42
N PRO A 250 34.18 -28.25 25.76
CA PRO A 250 33.12 -28.12 24.78
C PRO A 250 33.55 -27.12 23.71
N ARG A 251 33.71 -27.59 22.46
CA ARG A 251 33.92 -26.69 21.33
C ARG A 251 32.68 -25.80 21.22
N PRO A 252 32.82 -24.47 21.07
CA PRO A 252 31.67 -23.61 20.87
C PRO A 252 30.93 -24.04 19.61
N THR A 253 29.69 -24.49 19.76
CA THR A 253 28.81 -24.85 18.66
C THR A 253 28.13 -23.60 18.13
N VAL A 254 28.12 -23.42 16.81
CA VAL A 254 27.40 -22.33 16.14
C VAL A 254 26.16 -22.92 15.48
N ARG A 255 24.98 -22.40 15.86
CA ARG A 255 23.72 -22.74 15.21
C ARG A 255 23.69 -22.17 13.80
N MET A 256 23.51 -23.04 12.83
CA MET A 256 23.42 -22.74 11.41
C MET A 256 22.00 -23.03 10.91
N TYR A 257 21.66 -22.42 9.78
CA TYR A 257 20.34 -22.51 9.16
C TYR A 257 20.46 -22.62 7.64
N THR A 258 19.64 -23.47 7.07
CA THR A 258 19.33 -23.54 5.64
C THR A 258 17.81 -23.49 5.51
N GLY A 259 17.31 -22.75 4.52
CA GLY A 259 15.88 -22.53 4.32
C GLY A 259 15.62 -21.18 3.67
N ARG A 260 14.35 -20.82 3.48
CA ARG A 260 13.96 -19.62 2.73
C ARG A 260 14.00 -18.34 3.58
N ARG A 261 13.75 -18.41 4.88
CA ARG A 261 13.55 -17.21 5.70
C ARG A 261 14.82 -16.42 5.95
N ILE A 262 14.78 -15.14 5.61
CA ILE A 262 15.83 -14.15 5.89
C ILE A 262 15.58 -13.38 7.19
N GLY A 263 14.34 -13.37 7.67
CA GLY A 263 13.91 -12.69 8.89
C GLY A 263 12.57 -13.23 9.39
N SER A 264 12.01 -12.57 10.39
CA SER A 264 10.68 -12.87 10.93
C SER A 264 9.59 -12.05 10.22
N GLY A 265 8.32 -12.47 10.35
CA GLY A 265 7.18 -11.73 9.80
C GLY A 265 7.07 -10.29 10.33
N MET A 266 7.54 -10.03 11.54
CA MET A 266 7.64 -8.69 12.15
C MET A 266 8.60 -7.76 11.40
N GLU A 267 9.63 -8.32 10.77
CA GLU A 267 10.71 -7.59 10.08
C GLU A 267 10.40 -7.43 8.59
N MET A 268 9.28 -7.96 8.10
CA MET A 268 8.87 -7.84 6.71
C MET A 268 8.50 -6.39 6.38
N PRO A 269 9.18 -5.74 5.42
CA PRO A 269 8.83 -4.38 5.00
C PRO A 269 7.40 -4.27 4.46
N ASP A 270 6.73 -3.16 4.77
CA ASP A 270 5.37 -2.86 4.31
C ASP A 270 5.24 -2.96 2.78
N ASP A 271 6.23 -2.44 2.07
CA ASP A 271 6.30 -2.37 0.62
C ASP A 271 6.36 -3.76 -0.04
N VAL A 272 6.90 -4.78 0.64
CA VAL A 272 6.85 -6.17 0.17
C VAL A 272 5.41 -6.69 0.15
N ARG A 273 4.65 -6.40 1.21
CA ARG A 273 3.23 -6.78 1.34
C ARG A 273 2.40 -6.03 0.32
N ASP A 274 2.53 -4.71 0.29
CA ASP A 274 1.81 -3.83 -0.65
C ASP A 274 2.07 -4.25 -2.11
N GLU A 275 3.32 -4.61 -2.46
CA GLU A 275 3.65 -5.08 -3.81
C GLU A 275 3.00 -6.40 -4.19
N ALA A 276 3.04 -7.39 -3.32
CA ALA A 276 2.47 -8.70 -3.59
C ALA A 276 0.94 -8.64 -3.73
N ILE A 277 0.26 -7.96 -2.79
CA ILE A 277 -1.21 -7.88 -2.80
C ILE A 277 -1.69 -6.99 -3.94
N ARG A 278 -0.99 -5.89 -4.25
CA ARG A 278 -1.30 -5.07 -5.42
C ARG A 278 -1.16 -5.87 -6.72
N ALA A 279 -0.09 -6.66 -6.86
CA ALA A 279 0.08 -7.52 -8.02
C ALA A 279 -0.99 -8.60 -8.09
N PHE A 280 -1.43 -9.14 -6.95
CA PHE A 280 -2.56 -10.06 -6.86
C PHE A 280 -3.86 -9.46 -7.40
N VAL A 281 -4.22 -8.27 -6.93
CA VAL A 281 -5.40 -7.53 -7.40
C VAL A 281 -5.24 -7.09 -8.87
N GLU A 282 -4.05 -6.69 -9.31
CA GLU A 282 -3.77 -6.25 -10.69
C GLU A 282 -4.04 -7.38 -11.70
N MET A 283 -3.66 -8.62 -11.36
CA MET A 283 -3.97 -9.79 -12.20
C MET A 283 -5.48 -9.98 -12.41
N ALA A 284 -6.27 -9.81 -11.36
CA ALA A 284 -7.73 -9.93 -11.42
C ALA A 284 -8.38 -8.73 -12.11
N ALA A 285 -7.83 -7.53 -11.92
CA ALA A 285 -8.36 -6.27 -12.47
C ALA A 285 -8.13 -6.13 -13.99
N TRP A 286 -6.98 -6.59 -14.47
CA TRP A 286 -6.52 -6.35 -15.84
C TRP A 286 -7.47 -6.90 -16.93
N PRO A 287 -8.01 -8.14 -16.81
CA PRO A 287 -8.97 -8.67 -17.78
C PRO A 287 -10.22 -7.81 -17.94
N PHE A 288 -10.63 -7.07 -16.91
CA PHE A 288 -11.80 -6.19 -16.91
C PHE A 288 -11.50 -4.76 -17.39
N GLY A 289 -10.26 -4.47 -17.82
CA GLY A 289 -9.85 -3.13 -18.24
C GLY A 289 -9.61 -2.17 -17.08
N CYS A 290 -9.44 -2.70 -15.86
CA CYS A 290 -9.07 -1.93 -14.69
C CYS A 290 -7.54 -1.89 -14.50
N GLN A 291 -7.08 -0.83 -13.85
CA GLN A 291 -5.69 -0.65 -13.45
C GLN A 291 -5.65 -0.43 -11.94
N VAL A 292 -4.59 -0.93 -11.30
CA VAL A 292 -4.35 -0.72 -9.88
C VAL A 292 -3.32 0.39 -9.73
N CYS A 293 -3.64 1.41 -8.93
CA CYS A 293 -2.78 2.56 -8.69
C CYS A 293 -2.68 2.89 -7.19
N VAL A 294 -1.57 3.50 -6.80
CA VAL A 294 -1.38 4.05 -5.45
C VAL A 294 -1.96 5.47 -5.42
N PRO A 295 -2.69 5.87 -4.36
CA PRO A 295 -3.18 7.24 -4.20
C PRO A 295 -2.06 8.27 -4.37
N THR A 296 -2.27 9.29 -5.22
CA THR A 296 -1.27 10.34 -5.44
C THR A 296 -1.32 11.43 -4.36
N LEU A 297 -2.48 11.58 -3.72
CA LEU A 297 -2.70 12.45 -2.58
C LEU A 297 -2.80 11.60 -1.31
N PRO A 298 -2.34 12.12 -0.15
CA PRO A 298 -2.54 11.45 1.12
C PRO A 298 -4.03 11.20 1.39
N PRO A 299 -4.46 9.95 1.63
CA PRO A 299 -5.84 9.61 1.91
C PRO A 299 -6.33 10.27 3.22
N ARG A 300 -7.35 11.12 3.11
CA ARG A 300 -7.93 11.89 4.21
C ARG A 300 -9.45 11.85 4.15
N LEU A 301 -10.06 11.19 5.13
CA LEU A 301 -11.49 11.20 5.34
C LEU A 301 -11.92 12.59 5.82
N THR A 302 -12.93 13.18 5.18
CA THR A 302 -13.45 14.49 5.57
C THR A 302 -14.57 14.30 6.58
N VAL A 303 -14.46 14.90 7.76
CA VAL A 303 -15.54 14.92 8.75
C VAL A 303 -15.81 16.37 9.12
N GLN A 304 -16.80 16.99 8.47
CA GLN A 304 -17.06 18.43 8.53
C GLN A 304 -15.80 19.25 8.23
N SER A 305 -15.23 19.93 9.24
CA SER A 305 -14.01 20.73 9.11
C SER A 305 -12.71 19.95 9.42
N LEU A 306 -12.80 18.68 9.83
CA LEU A 306 -11.65 17.82 10.10
C LEU A 306 -11.26 17.02 8.86
N LEU A 307 -9.96 16.85 8.68
CA LEU A 307 -9.38 15.92 7.70
C LEU A 307 -8.68 14.81 8.48
N PHE A 308 -9.38 13.69 8.66
CA PHE A 308 -8.88 12.55 9.40
C PHE A 308 -7.99 11.67 8.50
N PRO A 309 -6.70 11.46 8.83
CA PRO A 309 -5.83 10.63 8.02
C PRO A 309 -6.26 9.17 8.13
N VAL A 310 -6.47 8.52 6.99
CA VAL A 310 -6.80 7.09 6.90
C VAL A 310 -5.76 6.39 6.03
N ARG A 311 -5.68 5.06 6.10
CA ARG A 311 -4.70 4.30 5.30
C ARG A 311 -5.41 3.68 4.10
N GLN A 312 -4.86 3.91 2.92
CA GLN A 312 -5.30 3.30 1.67
C GLN A 312 -4.04 2.97 0.86
N SER A 313 -3.65 1.70 0.81
CA SER A 313 -2.40 1.25 0.18
C SER A 313 -2.46 1.42 -1.33
N PHE A 314 -3.57 1.01 -1.94
CA PHE A 314 -3.81 1.16 -3.38
C PHE A 314 -5.31 1.10 -3.69
N GLN A 315 -5.68 1.38 -4.93
CA GLN A 315 -7.05 1.29 -5.43
C GLN A 315 -7.09 0.74 -6.85
N ALA A 316 -8.17 0.05 -7.18
CA ALA A 316 -8.48 -0.36 -8.54
C ALA A 316 -9.44 0.63 -9.18
N ALA A 317 -9.10 1.12 -10.36
CA ALA A 317 -9.92 2.05 -11.14
C ALA A 317 -10.00 1.60 -12.60
N ARG A 318 -11.12 1.89 -13.25
CA ARG A 318 -11.37 1.54 -14.64
C ARG A 318 -10.56 2.46 -15.57
N SER A 319 -10.02 1.89 -16.63
CA SER A 319 -9.41 2.71 -17.70
C SER A 319 -10.53 3.40 -18.51
N PRO A 320 -10.44 4.72 -18.76
CA PRO A 320 -11.42 5.41 -19.58
C PRO A 320 -11.52 4.81 -20.99
N ARG A 321 -12.72 4.84 -21.58
CA ARG A 321 -12.93 4.41 -22.98
C ARG A 321 -12.20 5.31 -23.98
N ASP A 322 -12.10 6.59 -23.67
CA ASP A 322 -11.34 7.52 -24.50
C ASP A 322 -9.83 7.29 -24.33
N ARG A 323 -9.21 6.87 -25.44
CA ARG A 323 -7.77 6.59 -25.51
C ARG A 323 -6.91 7.83 -25.22
N GLN A 324 -7.38 9.05 -25.54
CA GLN A 324 -6.61 10.26 -25.25
C GLN A 324 -6.57 10.54 -23.74
N VAL A 325 -7.72 10.43 -23.07
CA VAL A 325 -7.84 10.59 -21.62
C VAL A 325 -7.02 9.51 -20.89
N ALA A 326 -7.10 8.26 -21.33
CA ALA A 326 -6.30 7.17 -20.78
C ALA A 326 -4.79 7.38 -20.97
N ARG A 327 -4.35 7.93 -22.12
CA ARG A 327 -2.93 8.27 -22.37
C ARG A 327 -2.41 9.39 -21.47
N ASN A 328 -3.29 10.28 -21.02
CA ASN A 328 -2.95 11.30 -20.03
C ASN A 328 -2.84 10.72 -18.60
N GLY A 329 -3.07 9.41 -18.44
CA GLY A 329 -2.95 8.72 -17.16
C GLY A 329 -4.08 9.04 -16.18
N ILE A 330 -5.25 9.39 -16.71
CA ILE A 330 -6.50 9.60 -15.96
C ILE A 330 -7.25 8.26 -15.88
N LEU A 331 -7.79 7.94 -14.70
CA LEU A 331 -8.58 6.74 -14.42
C LEU A 331 -10.01 7.11 -13.98
N GLU A 332 -10.94 6.16 -14.04
CA GLU A 332 -12.33 6.32 -13.58
C GLU A 332 -12.62 5.39 -12.39
N GLY A 333 -13.06 5.93 -11.25
CA GLY A 333 -13.31 5.12 -10.06
C GLY A 333 -13.38 5.92 -8.75
N PRO A 334 -13.02 5.32 -7.59
CA PRO A 334 -12.52 3.94 -7.42
C PRO A 334 -13.61 2.87 -7.59
N VAL A 335 -13.21 1.70 -8.13
CA VAL A 335 -14.06 0.49 -8.20
C VAL A 335 -13.97 -0.32 -6.91
N LEU A 336 -12.75 -0.39 -6.36
CA LEU A 336 -12.38 -1.15 -5.17
C LEU A 336 -11.14 -0.48 -4.57
N ILE A 337 -11.00 -0.51 -3.25
CA ILE A 337 -9.80 -0.04 -2.55
C ILE A 337 -9.09 -1.19 -1.81
N ALA A 338 -7.84 -0.99 -1.40
CA ALA A 338 -7.14 -1.99 -0.60
C ALA A 338 -6.29 -1.37 0.51
N GLN A 339 -6.19 -2.12 1.61
CA GLN A 339 -5.42 -1.73 2.78
C GLN A 339 -4.58 -2.91 3.26
N CYS A 340 -3.26 -2.79 3.14
CA CYS A 340 -2.28 -3.85 3.42
C CYS A 340 -1.52 -3.53 4.70
N ARG A 341 -2.06 -3.94 5.84
CA ARG A 341 -1.67 -3.51 7.17
C ARG A 341 -0.37 -4.18 7.65
N PRO A 342 0.57 -3.46 8.28
CA PRO A 342 1.83 -4.05 8.76
C PRO A 342 1.67 -4.87 10.04
N GLU A 343 0.60 -4.65 10.80
CA GLU A 343 0.35 -5.31 12.06
C GLU A 343 0.36 -6.85 11.93
N THR A 344 0.95 -7.46 12.94
CA THR A 344 1.17 -8.90 13.08
C THR A 344 0.67 -9.42 14.44
N SER A 345 0.31 -8.50 15.35
CA SER A 345 -0.29 -8.77 16.65
C SER A 345 -1.31 -7.67 16.95
N PHE A 346 -2.48 -8.05 17.45
CA PHE A 346 -3.59 -7.14 17.72
C PHE A 346 -3.89 -6.97 19.21
N ARG A 347 -3.17 -7.69 20.07
CA ARG A 347 -3.42 -7.79 21.51
C ARG A 347 -2.14 -7.58 22.29
N ALA A 348 -2.21 -6.83 23.38
CA ALA A 348 -1.12 -6.78 24.35
C ALA A 348 -1.13 -8.05 25.23
N MET A 349 -0.04 -8.27 25.97
CA MET A 349 0.06 -9.40 26.88
C MET A 349 -1.02 -9.29 27.97
N GLY A 350 -2.01 -10.19 27.95
CA GLY A 350 -3.13 -10.23 28.90
C GLY A 350 -4.46 -9.65 28.39
N ASP A 351 -4.52 -9.11 27.17
CA ASP A 351 -5.78 -8.66 26.58
C ASP A 351 -6.63 -9.86 26.12
N GLU A 352 -7.93 -9.81 26.42
CA GLU A 352 -8.90 -10.78 25.89
C GLU A 352 -9.23 -10.48 24.41
N LYS A 353 -9.59 -11.51 23.64
CA LYS A 353 -9.98 -11.36 22.24
C LYS A 353 -11.25 -10.52 22.13
N GLY A 354 -11.32 -9.62 21.15
CA GLY A 354 -12.49 -8.79 20.86
C GLY A 354 -12.50 -7.43 21.57
N THR A 355 -11.76 -7.29 22.67
CA THR A 355 -11.80 -6.08 23.53
C THR A 355 -10.51 -5.25 23.48
N GLY A 356 -9.47 -5.76 22.81
CA GLY A 356 -8.17 -5.11 22.72
C GLY A 356 -8.22 -3.80 21.95
N MET A 357 -7.47 -2.81 22.44
CA MET A 357 -7.29 -1.51 21.75
C MET A 357 -6.82 -1.67 20.29
N GLY A 358 -5.96 -2.67 20.04
CA GLY A 358 -5.42 -2.95 18.71
C GLY A 358 -6.49 -3.38 17.71
N GLU A 359 -7.38 -4.30 18.11
CA GLU A 359 -8.50 -4.79 17.29
C GLU A 359 -9.50 -3.65 16.98
N VAL A 360 -9.80 -2.81 17.97
CA VAL A 360 -10.68 -1.65 17.81
C VAL A 360 -10.07 -0.61 16.84
N CYS A 361 -8.78 -0.27 17.02
CA CYS A 361 -8.07 0.63 16.10
C CYS A 361 -8.05 0.09 14.68
N ASP A 362 -7.81 -1.22 14.55
CA ASP A 362 -7.70 -1.92 13.28
C ASP A 362 -9.01 -1.81 12.48
N LEU A 363 -10.14 -2.10 13.13
CA LEU A 363 -11.46 -1.98 12.53
C LEU A 363 -11.77 -0.55 12.06
N PHE A 364 -11.49 0.45 12.88
CA PHE A 364 -11.76 1.84 12.51
C PHE A 364 -10.89 2.35 11.37
N ARG A 365 -9.67 1.82 11.21
CA ARG A 365 -8.83 2.16 10.06
C ARG A 365 -9.45 1.65 8.76
N GLU A 366 -9.98 0.43 8.76
CA GLU A 366 -10.68 -0.15 7.62
C GLU A 366 -11.97 0.62 7.28
N VAL A 367 -12.82 0.85 8.28
CA VAL A 367 -14.07 1.61 8.09
C VAL A 367 -13.76 3.03 7.61
N GLY A 368 -12.72 3.68 8.14
CA GLY A 368 -12.27 4.99 7.68
C GLY A 368 -11.83 5.00 6.21
N GLY A 369 -11.10 3.96 5.76
CA GLY A 369 -10.72 3.78 4.37
C GLY A 369 -11.92 3.59 3.45
N MET A 370 -12.90 2.77 3.85
CA MET A 370 -14.12 2.52 3.09
C MET A 370 -15.03 3.76 3.03
N LEU A 371 -15.16 4.51 4.13
CA LEU A 371 -15.87 5.79 4.14
C LEU A 371 -15.17 6.83 3.25
N LEU A 372 -13.84 6.83 3.20
CA LEU A 372 -13.10 7.68 2.25
C LEU A 372 -13.43 7.29 0.81
N ALA A 373 -13.41 5.99 0.48
CA ALA A 373 -13.80 5.54 -0.86
C ALA A 373 -15.25 5.92 -1.21
N ALA A 374 -16.18 5.87 -0.25
CA ALA A 374 -17.54 6.37 -0.41
C ALA A 374 -17.56 7.88 -0.73
N GLN A 375 -16.79 8.69 0.01
CA GLN A 375 -16.65 10.12 -0.28
C GLN A 375 -16.06 10.38 -1.65
N GLU A 376 -15.04 9.63 -2.05
CA GLU A 376 -14.41 9.75 -3.36
C GLU A 376 -15.40 9.43 -4.47
N ARG A 377 -16.13 8.32 -4.37
CA ARG A 377 -17.18 7.94 -5.32
C ARG A 377 -18.30 8.98 -5.39
N ALA A 378 -18.73 9.53 -4.26
CA ALA A 378 -19.75 10.57 -4.18
C ALA A 378 -19.36 11.92 -4.82
N ARG A 379 -18.10 12.10 -5.23
CA ARG A 379 -17.65 13.27 -6.00
C ARG A 379 -18.10 13.23 -7.46
N GLU A 380 -18.73 12.14 -7.92
CA GLU A 380 -19.28 12.06 -9.28
C GLU A 380 -20.23 13.22 -9.57
N GLY A 381 -19.92 13.99 -10.61
CA GLY A 381 -20.70 15.16 -11.01
C GLY A 381 -20.60 16.37 -10.07
N ALA A 382 -19.88 16.27 -8.96
CA ALA A 382 -19.68 17.36 -8.02
C ALA A 382 -18.51 18.27 -8.46
N VAL A 383 -18.52 19.50 -7.94
CA VAL A 383 -17.44 20.47 -8.13
C VAL A 383 -16.64 20.58 -6.84
N GLU A 384 -15.32 20.49 -6.94
CA GLU A 384 -14.45 20.64 -5.78
C GLU A 384 -14.56 22.05 -5.21
N ILE A 385 -14.82 22.15 -3.90
CA ILE A 385 -14.67 23.37 -3.12
C ILE A 385 -13.39 23.25 -2.31
N ARG A 386 -12.39 24.09 -2.59
CA ARG A 386 -11.12 24.02 -1.87
C ARG A 386 -11.28 24.47 -0.43
N PRO A 387 -10.52 23.92 0.52
CA PRO A 387 -10.54 24.39 1.91
C PRO A 387 -10.27 25.90 1.99
N GLY A 388 -11.22 26.67 2.51
CA GLY A 388 -11.08 28.12 2.60
C GLY A 388 -11.43 28.89 1.33
N GLU A 389 -11.90 28.25 0.26
CA GLU A 389 -12.44 28.92 -0.91
C GLU A 389 -13.69 29.74 -0.55
N GLY A 390 -13.77 30.96 -1.10
CA GLY A 390 -14.86 31.90 -0.80
C GLY A 390 -14.86 32.48 0.62
N LYS A 391 -13.94 32.08 1.52
CA LYS A 391 -13.87 32.59 2.89
C LYS A 391 -13.18 33.96 2.93
N TRP A 392 -13.64 34.83 3.83
CA TRP A 392 -13.17 36.23 3.87
C TRP A 392 -11.65 36.35 4.06
N TRP A 393 -11.02 35.40 4.76
CA TRP A 393 -9.58 35.41 5.04
C TRP A 393 -8.71 35.00 3.84
N THR A 394 -9.30 34.45 2.78
CA THR A 394 -8.63 34.12 1.51
C THR A 394 -9.04 35.07 0.37
N THR A 395 -10.21 35.71 0.46
CA THR A 395 -10.73 36.60 -0.59
C THR A 395 -10.48 38.08 -0.35
N LYS A 396 -10.43 38.54 0.91
CA LYS A 396 -10.25 39.98 1.21
C LYS A 396 -8.78 40.37 1.36
N PRO A 397 -8.33 41.47 0.71
CA PRO A 397 -7.03 42.08 0.99
C PRO A 397 -6.92 42.45 2.47
N ARG A 398 -5.74 42.23 3.06
CA ARG A 398 -5.50 42.59 4.47
C ARG A 398 -5.00 44.02 4.60
N PHE A 399 -5.21 44.62 5.77
CA PHE A 399 -4.68 45.93 6.12
C PHE A 399 -3.15 45.93 5.96
N GLY A 400 -2.63 46.79 5.07
CA GLY A 400 -1.20 46.89 4.77
C GLY A 400 -0.62 45.76 3.89
N GLY A 401 -1.45 44.87 3.34
CA GLY A 401 -1.05 43.85 2.36
C GLY A 401 -1.44 44.24 0.93
N THR A 402 -0.67 43.80 -0.06
CA THR A 402 -1.09 43.90 -1.48
C THR A 402 -2.37 43.10 -1.70
N PRO A 403 -3.25 43.52 -2.63
CA PRO A 403 -4.45 42.74 -2.99
C PRO A 403 -4.07 41.29 -3.30
N ASN A 404 -4.84 40.31 -2.81
CA ASN A 404 -4.55 38.89 -3.00
C ASN A 404 -4.47 38.48 -4.48
N ASP A 405 -5.10 39.24 -5.39
CA ASP A 405 -4.99 39.08 -6.85
C ASP A 405 -3.72 39.72 -7.44
N GLY A 406 -3.12 40.69 -6.75
CA GLY A 406 -2.03 41.52 -7.28
C GLY A 406 -0.69 40.80 -7.38
N ILE A 407 -0.35 39.85 -6.50
CA ILE A 407 1.02 39.30 -6.52
C ILE A 407 1.26 38.37 -7.71
N LEU A 408 0.25 37.63 -8.17
CA LEU A 408 0.40 36.76 -9.33
C LEU A 408 0.20 37.54 -10.63
N GLU A 409 -0.75 38.47 -10.66
CA GLU A 409 -1.02 39.29 -11.84
C GLU A 409 0.06 40.35 -12.08
N ASP A 410 0.60 40.98 -11.01
CA ASP A 410 1.76 41.89 -11.09
C ASP A 410 3.06 41.15 -11.41
N LEU A 411 3.22 39.87 -11.06
CA LEU A 411 4.41 39.10 -11.52
C LEU A 411 4.30 38.62 -12.97
N VAL A 412 3.08 38.47 -13.51
CA VAL A 412 2.84 38.15 -14.92
C VAL A 412 2.93 39.42 -15.79
N LYS A 413 2.42 40.56 -15.30
CA LYS A 413 2.53 41.88 -15.94
C LYS A 413 3.89 42.58 -15.69
N GLY A 414 4.62 42.16 -14.66
CA GLY A 414 5.86 42.79 -14.16
C GLY A 414 7.15 42.48 -14.93
N HIS A 415 7.09 42.32 -16.25
CA HIS A 415 8.28 42.50 -17.10
C HIS A 415 8.46 43.96 -17.56
N GLY A 416 7.76 44.92 -16.94
CA GLY A 416 7.71 46.30 -17.44
C GLY A 416 7.89 47.43 -16.42
N MET A 417 8.34 47.17 -15.18
CA MET A 417 8.63 48.26 -14.23
C MET A 417 9.96 48.03 -13.52
N GLY A 418 11.04 48.23 -14.27
CA GLY A 418 12.34 48.58 -13.71
C GLY A 418 12.28 50.01 -13.18
N MET A 419 12.76 50.19 -11.96
CA MET A 419 12.92 51.48 -11.30
C MET A 419 13.99 52.32 -12.03
N HIS A 420 13.62 52.97 -13.14
CA HIS A 420 14.21 54.20 -13.67
C HIS A 420 13.44 54.59 -14.94
N GLY A 421 12.68 55.68 -14.85
CA GLY A 421 11.81 56.14 -15.92
C GLY A 421 12.59 56.51 -17.18
N MET A 422 12.18 55.92 -18.31
CA MET A 422 12.18 56.47 -19.67
C MET A 422 11.18 55.64 -20.49
N SER A 423 10.30 56.31 -21.23
CA SER A 423 9.26 55.71 -22.09
C SER A 423 9.83 55.15 -23.38
N LEU A 424 9.25 54.05 -23.89
CA LEU A 424 9.45 53.56 -25.26
C LEU A 424 8.13 53.02 -25.86
N PRO A 425 7.97 53.06 -27.20
CA PRO A 425 6.72 53.42 -27.85
C PRO A 425 5.79 52.24 -28.20
N GLU A 426 4.56 52.66 -28.46
CA GLU A 426 3.35 51.90 -28.77
C GLU A 426 3.37 51.34 -30.20
N THR A 427 4.00 50.18 -30.38
CA THR A 427 3.73 49.26 -31.50
C THR A 427 4.03 47.83 -31.02
N MET A 428 3.24 46.84 -31.48
CA MET A 428 3.29 45.39 -31.16
C MET A 428 2.17 44.86 -30.23
N LEU A 429 0.97 45.44 -30.30
CA LEU A 429 -0.26 44.67 -30.06
C LEU A 429 -0.71 44.09 -31.41
N GLU A 430 -0.42 42.82 -31.70
CA GLU A 430 -1.23 42.02 -32.63
C GLU A 430 -1.00 40.51 -32.43
N GLU A 431 -2.13 39.79 -32.41
CA GLU A 431 -2.26 38.34 -32.21
C GLU A 431 -2.03 37.52 -33.51
N SER A 432 -1.81 36.20 -33.33
CA SER A 432 -2.23 35.05 -34.17
C SER A 432 -1.14 34.16 -34.87
N LYS A 433 -1.32 32.83 -34.67
CA LYS A 433 -0.68 31.55 -35.17
C LYS A 433 -0.09 31.51 -36.62
N PRO A 434 0.54 30.39 -37.11
CA PRO A 434 1.22 29.18 -36.55
C PRO A 434 2.65 28.87 -37.15
N GLU A 435 3.38 27.84 -36.66
CA GLU A 435 4.78 27.36 -37.03
C GLU A 435 5.02 26.93 -38.52
N PRO A 436 6.24 26.61 -39.10
CA PRO A 436 7.57 26.18 -38.54
C PRO A 436 8.84 26.67 -39.38
N PRO A 437 10.03 26.00 -39.53
CA PRO A 437 10.96 25.25 -38.65
C PRO A 437 12.47 25.73 -38.64
N VAL A 438 13.27 25.17 -37.71
CA VAL A 438 14.77 24.98 -37.65
C VAL A 438 15.73 26.19 -37.57
N SER A 439 16.57 26.27 -36.51
CA SER A 439 18.03 26.06 -36.61
C SER A 439 18.77 26.20 -35.27
N VAL A 440 19.97 25.62 -35.29
CA VAL A 440 20.78 25.05 -34.22
C VAL A 440 21.89 26.02 -33.84
N SER A 441 22.21 26.15 -32.54
CA SER A 441 23.59 26.04 -32.02
C SER A 441 23.67 26.59 -30.58
N GLU A 442 24.08 25.71 -29.66
CA GLU A 442 25.12 25.88 -28.62
C GLU A 442 25.06 27.15 -27.75
N VAL A 443 25.09 27.08 -26.42
CA VAL A 443 26.30 26.68 -25.66
C VAL A 443 25.93 26.01 -24.34
N GLU A 444 26.69 24.94 -24.05
CA GLU A 444 26.96 24.34 -22.75
C GLU A 444 27.24 25.41 -21.68
N SER A 445 26.89 25.26 -20.40
CA SER A 445 27.59 24.36 -19.49
C SER A 445 27.19 24.70 -18.04
N ALA A 446 27.39 23.71 -17.18
CA ALA A 446 27.57 23.82 -15.74
C ALA A 446 26.29 23.92 -14.87
N ARG A 447 25.87 22.80 -14.25
CA ARG A 447 26.50 22.29 -13.00
C ARG A 447 25.79 21.02 -12.52
N LYS A 448 26.57 19.94 -12.40
CA LYS A 448 26.25 18.75 -11.61
C LYS A 448 26.18 19.16 -10.12
N ARG A 449 25.11 18.78 -9.42
CA ARG A 449 25.16 18.45 -7.97
C ARG A 449 23.99 17.55 -7.58
N HIS A 450 24.39 16.36 -7.08
CA HIS A 450 23.70 15.37 -6.25
C HIS A 450 22.29 14.88 -6.64
N LYS A 451 22.26 13.71 -7.31
CA LYS A 451 21.13 12.78 -7.33
C LYS A 451 21.41 11.71 -6.29
N PHE A 452 20.80 11.80 -5.12
CA PHE A 452 20.24 10.69 -4.35
C PHE A 452 19.46 11.32 -3.20
N GLU A 453 18.33 10.69 -2.87
CA GLU A 453 17.35 11.03 -1.82
C GLU A 453 16.17 11.93 -2.20
N HIS A 454 14.98 11.41 -1.86
CA HIS A 454 13.60 11.88 -2.08
C HIS A 454 12.91 11.46 -3.40
N PRO A 455 12.39 10.22 -3.49
CA PRO A 455 11.39 9.88 -4.49
C PRO A 455 10.04 10.56 -4.15
N PHE A 456 9.61 11.44 -5.04
CA PHE A 456 8.21 11.78 -5.34
C PHE A 456 7.27 12.19 -4.18
N VAL A 457 7.38 13.43 -3.67
CA VAL A 457 6.25 14.05 -2.93
C VAL A 457 6.04 15.57 -3.15
N THR A 458 6.76 16.24 -4.05
CA THR A 458 6.66 17.72 -4.15
C THR A 458 6.51 18.31 -5.56
N SER A 459 6.34 17.52 -6.63
CA SER A 459 6.38 18.06 -8.00
C SER A 459 5.02 18.31 -8.70
N LEU A 460 3.87 18.06 -8.06
CA LEU A 460 2.55 18.21 -8.73
C LEU A 460 1.73 19.47 -8.36
N SER A 461 2.18 20.27 -7.40
CA SER A 461 1.81 21.68 -7.37
C SER A 461 2.93 22.45 -8.04
N ARG A 462 2.89 22.58 -9.37
CA ARG A 462 3.73 23.54 -10.09
C ARG A 462 3.29 24.94 -9.64
N ARG A 463 3.70 25.35 -8.44
CA ARG A 463 3.54 26.72 -7.96
C ARG A 463 4.18 27.60 -9.03
N PRO A 464 3.53 28.71 -9.41
CA PRO A 464 4.12 29.67 -10.34
C PRO A 464 5.59 29.91 -9.95
N SER A 465 6.51 29.94 -10.92
CA SER A 465 7.94 30.21 -10.66
C SER A 465 8.15 31.48 -9.81
N ALA A 466 7.20 32.42 -9.93
CA ALA A 466 6.95 33.56 -9.06
C ALA A 466 6.92 33.24 -7.55
N MET A 467 6.14 32.25 -7.09
CA MET A 467 6.02 31.90 -5.67
C MET A 467 7.28 31.25 -5.08
N ARG A 468 8.17 30.71 -5.92
CA ARG A 468 9.46 30.18 -5.47
C ARG A 468 10.43 31.30 -5.08
N LYS A 469 10.26 32.51 -5.63
CA LYS A 469 11.11 33.68 -5.37
C LYS A 469 10.74 34.46 -4.11
N LEU A 470 9.60 34.17 -3.48
CA LEU A 470 9.15 34.85 -2.27
C LEU A 470 9.89 34.34 -1.02
N SER A 471 10.26 35.25 -0.13
CA SER A 471 10.76 34.97 1.20
C SER A 471 9.70 34.23 2.04
N SER A 472 10.11 33.44 3.04
CA SER A 472 9.20 32.75 3.96
C SER A 472 8.22 33.72 4.66
N GLY A 473 8.67 34.95 4.97
CA GLY A 473 7.83 35.99 5.54
C GLY A 473 6.79 36.55 4.56
N GLU A 474 7.12 36.63 3.26
CA GLU A 474 6.18 37.05 2.21
C GLU A 474 5.16 35.95 1.91
N LYS A 475 5.59 34.69 1.94
CA LYS A 475 4.72 33.51 1.80
C LYS A 475 3.70 33.43 2.93
N TRP A 476 4.08 33.75 4.17
CA TRP A 476 3.14 33.71 5.31
C TRP A 476 2.06 34.80 5.23
N LYS A 477 2.36 35.94 4.59
CA LYS A 477 1.39 37.01 4.36
C LYS A 477 0.31 36.63 3.33
N ILE A 478 0.57 35.61 2.51
CA ILE A 478 -0.32 35.14 1.45
C ILE A 478 -1.19 34.01 2.01
N LEU A 479 -2.43 34.35 2.39
CA LEU A 479 -3.45 33.36 2.76
C LEU A 479 -4.32 33.06 1.54
N GLN A 480 -4.11 31.86 1.00
CA GLN A 480 -4.82 31.34 -0.17
C GLN A 480 -5.69 30.16 0.25
N PRO A 481 -6.71 29.80 -0.55
CA PRO A 481 -7.39 28.52 -0.38
C PRO A 481 -6.37 27.39 -0.32
N GLY A 482 -6.68 26.38 0.49
CA GLY A 482 -5.89 25.17 0.60
C GLY A 482 -5.69 24.49 -0.76
N PRO A 483 -4.71 23.59 -0.87
CA PRO A 483 -4.56 22.78 -2.07
C PRO A 483 -5.83 21.95 -2.31
N SER A 484 -6.04 21.61 -3.59
CA SER A 484 -7.04 20.63 -4.00
C SER A 484 -6.82 19.31 -3.25
N LEU A 485 -7.90 18.75 -2.71
CA LEU A 485 -7.97 17.43 -2.08
C LEU A 485 -8.39 16.35 -3.08
N TRP A 486 -8.73 16.74 -4.31
CA TRP A 486 -9.18 15.83 -5.37
C TRP A 486 -8.02 15.46 -6.29
N ASP A 487 -7.88 14.18 -6.62
CA ASP A 487 -6.84 13.72 -7.52
C ASP A 487 -7.15 14.11 -8.97
N LYS A 488 -6.30 14.93 -9.58
CA LYS A 488 -6.43 15.37 -10.98
C LYS A 488 -6.30 14.24 -11.99
N ARG A 489 -5.74 13.10 -11.58
CA ARG A 489 -5.60 11.88 -12.37
C ARG A 489 -6.75 10.89 -12.13
N MET A 490 -7.74 11.26 -11.33
CA MET A 490 -8.93 10.45 -11.08
C MET A 490 -10.18 11.22 -11.51
N ARG A 491 -10.99 10.58 -12.35
CA ARG A 491 -12.38 10.98 -12.59
C ARG A 491 -13.26 10.16 -11.66
N TYR A 492 -13.75 10.81 -10.62
CA TYR A 492 -14.58 10.17 -9.62
C TYR A 492 -15.92 9.70 -10.21
N GLN A 493 -16.24 8.41 -10.04
CA GLN A 493 -17.46 7.75 -10.53
C GLN A 493 -17.91 6.66 -9.56
N GLN A 494 -19.23 6.53 -9.38
CA GLN A 494 -19.88 5.50 -8.57
C GLN A 494 -20.08 4.21 -9.39
N ILE A 495 -18.99 3.65 -9.89
CA ILE A 495 -19.01 2.46 -10.73
C ILE A 495 -19.64 1.29 -9.96
N GLY A 496 -20.66 0.66 -10.54
CA GLY A 496 -21.34 -0.49 -9.97
C GLY A 496 -22.42 -0.16 -8.93
N ARG A 497 -22.72 1.12 -8.70
CA ARG A 497 -23.87 1.54 -7.87
C ARG A 497 -25.18 1.28 -8.60
N ALA A 498 -26.16 0.72 -7.89
CA ALA A 498 -27.50 0.49 -8.39
C ALA A 498 -28.19 1.80 -8.81
N PRO A 499 -28.84 1.86 -9.99
CA PRO A 499 -29.47 3.09 -10.48
C PRO A 499 -30.63 3.50 -9.58
N GLY A 500 -30.63 4.74 -9.12
CA GLY A 500 -31.69 5.27 -8.25
C GLY A 500 -31.62 4.81 -6.78
N SER A 501 -30.74 3.88 -6.42
CA SER A 501 -30.54 3.47 -5.02
C SER A 501 -29.93 4.59 -4.19
N ALA A 502 -30.43 4.84 -2.99
CA ALA A 502 -29.84 5.81 -2.06
C ALA A 502 -28.54 5.32 -1.40
N TYR A 503 -28.24 4.02 -1.52
CA TYR A 503 -27.04 3.38 -0.99
C TYR A 503 -25.95 3.25 -2.06
N ASP A 504 -24.71 3.20 -1.59
CA ASP A 504 -23.53 2.82 -2.38
C ASP A 504 -22.83 1.66 -1.67
N ASP A 505 -22.43 0.65 -2.45
CA ASP A 505 -21.76 -0.56 -1.96
C ASP A 505 -20.26 -0.42 -2.18
N ILE A 506 -19.52 -0.35 -1.07
CA ILE A 506 -18.08 -0.10 -1.07
C ILE A 506 -17.35 -1.40 -0.77
N TYR A 507 -16.40 -1.76 -1.61
CA TYR A 507 -15.61 -2.98 -1.45
C TYR A 507 -14.15 -2.67 -1.19
N MET A 508 -13.55 -3.44 -0.27
CA MET A 508 -12.14 -3.34 0.07
C MET A 508 -11.48 -4.73 0.13
N VAL A 509 -10.25 -4.81 -0.37
CA VAL A 509 -9.33 -5.93 -0.08
C VAL A 509 -8.47 -5.53 1.11
N SER A 510 -8.70 -6.17 2.25
CA SER A 510 -7.85 -6.05 3.44
C SER A 510 -6.77 -7.13 3.42
N SER A 511 -5.56 -6.79 3.88
CA SER A 511 -4.47 -7.75 4.01
C SER A 511 -3.71 -7.55 5.31
N ILE A 512 -3.41 -8.66 5.99
CA ILE A 512 -2.51 -8.78 7.15
C ILE A 512 -1.66 -10.03 6.97
N ASN A 513 -0.46 -10.05 7.53
CA ASN A 513 0.54 -11.10 7.35
C ASN A 513 0.75 -11.42 5.86
N HIS A 514 0.35 -12.61 5.43
CA HIS A 514 0.27 -13.06 4.04
C HIS A 514 -1.16 -13.47 3.64
N HIS A 515 -2.16 -12.97 4.36
CA HIS A 515 -3.57 -13.28 4.12
C HIS A 515 -4.29 -12.09 3.51
N ILE A 516 -5.39 -12.37 2.82
CA ILE A 516 -6.34 -11.37 2.32
C ILE A 516 -7.75 -11.66 2.82
N SER A 517 -8.57 -10.63 2.96
CA SER A 517 -9.99 -10.72 3.28
C SER A 517 -10.74 -9.65 2.48
N ILE A 518 -11.96 -9.97 2.08
CA ILE A 518 -12.84 -9.07 1.35
C ILE A 518 -13.80 -8.42 2.34
N LEU A 519 -13.91 -7.10 2.26
CA LEU A 519 -14.87 -6.33 3.05
C LEU A 519 -15.88 -5.66 2.13
N HIS A 520 -17.10 -5.60 2.61
CA HIS A 520 -18.22 -4.89 2.01
C HIS A 520 -18.83 -3.94 3.04
N LEU A 521 -18.99 -2.67 2.67
CA LEU A 521 -19.63 -1.64 3.49
C LEU A 521 -20.70 -0.95 2.66
N ARG A 522 -21.94 -1.06 3.12
CA ARG A 522 -23.09 -0.40 2.51
C ARG A 522 -23.30 0.97 3.16
N VAL A 523 -23.19 2.05 2.39
CA VAL A 523 -23.22 3.43 2.91
C VAL A 523 -24.39 4.20 2.31
N HIS A 524 -25.26 4.75 3.15
CA HIS A 524 -26.37 5.59 2.70
C HIS A 524 -25.89 7.01 2.37
N LYS A 525 -26.47 7.63 1.34
CA LYS A 525 -26.16 9.01 0.94
C LYS A 525 -26.36 10.02 2.09
N ARG A 526 -27.46 9.92 2.85
CA ARG A 526 -27.73 10.79 4.03
C ARG A 526 -26.63 10.67 5.08
N TYR A 527 -26.18 9.44 5.39
CA TYR A 527 -25.10 9.19 6.33
C TYR A 527 -23.81 9.87 5.89
N LEU A 528 -23.45 9.71 4.61
CA LEU A 528 -22.24 10.27 4.04
C LEU A 528 -22.27 11.81 4.03
N GLU A 529 -23.42 12.43 3.73
CA GLU A 529 -23.60 13.88 3.76
C GLU A 529 -23.49 14.43 5.19
N ILE A 530 -24.14 13.79 6.19
CA ILE A 530 -24.02 14.20 7.61
C ILE A 530 -22.58 14.07 8.09
N LEU A 531 -21.89 12.98 7.74
CA LEU A 531 -20.47 12.80 8.09
C LEU A 531 -19.61 13.90 7.47
N THR A 532 -19.82 14.19 6.19
CA THR A 532 -18.95 15.09 5.41
C THR A 532 -19.22 16.57 5.69
N PHE A 533 -20.49 16.97 5.77
CA PHE A 533 -20.93 18.37 5.84
C PHE A 533 -21.54 18.74 7.20
N GLY A 534 -21.94 17.75 7.98
CA GLY A 534 -22.60 17.96 9.29
C GLY A 534 -24.11 18.05 9.20
N GLU A 535 -24.70 18.01 8.01
CA GLU A 535 -26.14 18.06 7.76
C GLU A 535 -26.47 17.36 6.42
N SER A 536 -27.73 16.95 6.23
CA SER A 536 -28.20 16.39 4.96
C SER A 536 -29.67 16.74 4.71
N ASN A 537 -29.97 17.13 3.48
CA ASN A 537 -31.34 17.34 3.00
C ASN A 537 -31.91 16.08 2.33
N PHE A 538 -31.13 15.00 2.23
CA PHE A 538 -31.56 13.75 1.62
C PHE A 538 -32.55 13.03 2.55
N PRO A 539 -33.71 12.52 2.08
CA PRO A 539 -34.72 11.91 2.95
C PRO A 539 -34.17 10.83 3.89
N ALA A 540 -34.71 10.78 5.11
CA ALA A 540 -34.49 9.68 6.05
C ALA A 540 -35.39 8.49 5.67
N ASP A 541 -35.19 7.95 4.48
CA ASP A 541 -35.94 6.78 4.03
C ASP A 541 -35.47 5.55 4.80
N ASN A 542 -36.34 5.00 5.65
CA ASN A 542 -36.16 3.69 6.28
C ASN A 542 -36.84 2.59 5.45
N ALA A 543 -36.76 2.68 4.12
CA ALA A 543 -37.46 1.76 3.21
C ALA A 543 -36.93 0.32 3.33
N ASP A 544 -35.66 0.15 3.68
CA ASP A 544 -35.02 -1.14 3.95
C ASP A 544 -34.94 -1.33 5.47
N ALA A 545 -35.90 -2.07 6.03
CA ALA A 545 -35.98 -2.32 7.48
C ALA A 545 -34.76 -3.08 8.01
N ASP A 546 -34.11 -3.88 7.16
CA ASP A 546 -32.93 -4.66 7.49
C ASP A 546 -31.64 -3.82 7.43
N HIS A 547 -31.67 -2.71 6.68
CA HIS A 547 -30.52 -1.80 6.51
C HIS A 547 -30.92 -0.34 6.72
N PRO A 548 -31.20 0.08 7.96
CA PRO A 548 -31.53 1.47 8.23
C PRO A 548 -30.37 2.41 7.85
N TRP A 549 -30.69 3.60 7.33
CA TRP A 549 -29.69 4.52 6.74
C TRP A 549 -28.55 4.93 7.68
N HIS A 550 -28.77 4.80 8.98
CA HIS A 550 -27.88 5.26 10.05
C HIS A 550 -27.03 4.15 10.68
N VAL A 551 -27.15 2.92 10.19
CA VAL A 551 -26.31 1.80 10.62
C VAL A 551 -25.32 1.52 9.50
N LEU A 552 -24.03 1.50 9.84
CA LEU A 552 -22.98 1.04 8.94
C LEU A 552 -22.88 -0.48 9.07
N LYS A 553 -23.28 -1.22 8.04
CA LYS A 553 -23.14 -2.67 8.01
C LYS A 553 -21.86 -3.06 7.29
N LEU A 554 -20.89 -3.56 8.06
CA LEU A 554 -19.61 -4.05 7.56
C LEU A 554 -19.65 -5.58 7.52
N GLN A 555 -19.52 -6.15 6.33
CA GLN A 555 -19.39 -7.60 6.14
C GLN A 555 -17.95 -7.93 5.79
N ARG A 556 -17.44 -9.02 6.35
CA ARG A 556 -16.08 -9.51 6.17
C ARG A 556 -16.10 -10.97 5.75
N SER A 557 -15.30 -11.32 4.75
CA SER A 557 -15.03 -12.72 4.42
C SER A 557 -13.99 -13.30 5.38
N ARG A 558 -13.93 -14.63 5.45
CA ARG A 558 -12.78 -15.32 6.06
C ARG A 558 -11.46 -14.82 5.46
N TRP A 559 -10.38 -15.01 6.21
CA TRP A 559 -9.01 -14.77 5.74
C TRP A 559 -8.57 -15.90 4.81
N TYR A 560 -8.04 -15.55 3.64
CA TYR A 560 -7.47 -16.48 2.65
C TYR A 560 -5.95 -16.38 2.67
N ASP A 561 -5.27 -17.50 2.88
CA ASP A 561 -3.83 -17.63 2.80
C ASP A 561 -3.38 -17.60 1.33
N ILE A 562 -2.59 -16.60 0.93
CA ILE A 562 -2.08 -16.51 -0.44
C ILE A 562 -0.85 -17.40 -0.69
N LEU A 563 -0.22 -17.97 0.35
CA LEU A 563 0.80 -19.01 0.24
C LEU A 563 0.17 -20.37 -0.03
N ASP A 564 -1.04 -20.65 0.45
CA ASP A 564 -1.78 -21.86 0.09
C ASP A 564 -2.34 -21.78 -1.35
N PRO A 565 -2.05 -22.75 -2.24
CA PRO A 565 -2.53 -22.71 -3.62
C PRO A 565 -4.05 -22.72 -3.77
N ASN A 566 -4.79 -23.42 -2.90
CA ASN A 566 -6.24 -23.54 -3.00
C ASN A 566 -6.89 -22.23 -2.55
N GLU A 567 -6.50 -21.72 -1.39
CA GLU A 567 -7.03 -20.46 -0.85
C GLU A 567 -6.65 -19.25 -1.71
N ARG A 568 -5.48 -19.26 -2.35
CA ARG A 568 -5.11 -18.27 -3.37
C ARG A 568 -6.07 -18.25 -4.55
N VAL A 569 -6.49 -19.40 -5.06
CA VAL A 569 -7.47 -19.48 -6.15
C VAL A 569 -8.85 -19.03 -5.68
N GLU A 570 -9.25 -19.34 -4.45
CA GLU A 570 -10.50 -18.83 -3.87
C GLU A 570 -10.48 -17.31 -3.71
N GLY A 571 -9.38 -16.74 -3.22
CA GLY A 571 -9.16 -15.31 -3.17
C GLY A 571 -9.24 -14.64 -4.54
N LEU A 572 -8.69 -15.29 -5.59
CA LEU A 572 -8.83 -14.82 -6.97
C LEU A 572 -10.30 -14.82 -7.40
N LYS A 573 -11.05 -15.90 -7.14
CA LYS A 573 -12.48 -16.00 -7.47
C LYS A 573 -13.28 -14.90 -6.78
N CYS A 574 -12.98 -14.60 -5.52
CA CYS A 574 -13.63 -13.52 -4.77
C CYS A 574 -13.44 -12.17 -5.46
N ILE A 575 -12.19 -11.77 -5.70
CA ILE A 575 -11.87 -10.47 -6.35
C ILE A 575 -12.43 -10.41 -7.77
N TRP A 576 -12.35 -11.51 -8.52
CA TRP A 576 -12.92 -11.62 -9.87
C TRP A 576 -14.43 -11.40 -9.86
N THR A 577 -15.13 -12.00 -8.88
CA THR A 577 -16.58 -11.83 -8.70
C THR A 577 -16.94 -10.38 -8.42
N LEU A 578 -16.15 -9.68 -7.59
CA LEU A 578 -16.35 -8.24 -7.34
C LEU A 578 -16.21 -7.40 -8.61
N PHE A 579 -15.17 -7.61 -9.42
CA PHE A 579 -15.04 -6.90 -10.70
C PHE A 579 -16.17 -7.23 -11.66
N HIS A 580 -16.58 -8.50 -11.70
CA HIS A 580 -17.67 -8.98 -12.54
C HIS A 580 -19.00 -8.30 -12.20
N TYR A 581 -19.28 -8.12 -10.91
CA TYR A 581 -20.45 -7.40 -10.41
C TYR A 581 -20.34 -5.87 -10.60
N GLN A 582 -19.25 -5.25 -10.16
CA GLN A 582 -19.10 -3.79 -10.18
C GLN A 582 -19.07 -3.21 -11.60
N LEU A 583 -18.64 -3.99 -12.58
CA LEU A 583 -18.54 -3.54 -13.97
C LEU A 583 -19.72 -3.98 -14.83
N ARG A 584 -20.82 -4.45 -14.22
CA ARG A 584 -22.06 -4.75 -14.94
C ARG A 584 -22.64 -3.54 -15.67
N THR A 585 -23.40 -3.83 -16.71
CA THR A 585 -24.23 -2.83 -17.38
C THR A 585 -25.38 -2.43 -16.45
N ILE A 586 -25.55 -1.12 -16.27
CA ILE A 586 -26.60 -0.51 -15.42
C ILE A 586 -27.81 -0.15 -16.28
#